data_AF-A0A2W4JFG3-F1
#
_entry.id   AF-A0A2W4JFG3-F1
#
_cell.length_a   1.000
_cell.length_b   1.000
_cell.length_c   1.000
_cell.angle_alpha   90.00
_cell.angle_beta   90.00
_cell.angle_gamma   90.00
#
_symmetry.space_group_name_H-M   'P 1'
#
loop_
_entity.id
_entity.type
_entity.pdbx_description
1 polymer ?
#
loop_
_entity_poly.entity_id
_entity_poly.type
_entity_poly.pdbx_seq_one_letter_code
_entity_poly.pdbx_strand_id
1 'polypeptide(L)'
;ALGAHLAEQWEAEPEPEPTVQPTPPATTPAPTPAGGTPIARLHIPKLGKSWVVVEGVSQKDIRYAPGHYPNTARPGEIGNFAVAGHRNPATFWRLDEMARGDVIVVEDKDTWHVYRVTQNHIVAPTQVEVVAPVPNRPGVKPTRAMLTLTTCHPKYDNYQRLIVHAELVRSQPKSDGRPAELGG
;
A
#
# COMPACT_ATOMS: atom_id res chain seq x y z
N ALA A 1 -8.34 -46.65 -22.99
CA ALA A 1 -9.64 -46.35 -22.37
C ALA A 1 -9.39 -45.77 -20.98
N LEU A 2 -9.48 -44.44 -20.86
CA LEU A 2 -9.46 -43.66 -19.62
C LEU A 2 -10.03 -42.26 -19.92
N GLY A 3 -11.11 -42.24 -20.70
CA GLY A 3 -11.78 -41.04 -21.21
C GLY A 3 -13.30 -41.19 -21.28
N ALA A 4 -13.86 -42.18 -20.57
CA ALA A 4 -15.30 -42.49 -20.54
C ALA A 4 -15.87 -42.46 -19.11
N HIS A 5 -15.25 -41.71 -18.20
CA HIS A 5 -15.73 -41.57 -16.81
C HIS A 5 -15.84 -40.12 -16.33
N LEU A 6 -15.80 -39.15 -17.25
CA LEU A 6 -16.04 -37.73 -16.95
C LEU A 6 -17.30 -37.18 -17.65
N ALA A 7 -18.03 -38.02 -18.41
CA ALA A 7 -19.24 -37.63 -19.12
C ALA A 7 -20.54 -37.94 -18.36
N GLU A 8 -20.52 -38.82 -17.34
CA GLU A 8 -21.70 -39.16 -16.54
C GLU A 8 -21.89 -38.28 -15.29
N GLN A 9 -21.02 -37.29 -15.06
CA GLN A 9 -21.18 -36.32 -13.96
C GLN A 9 -21.78 -34.98 -14.41
N TRP A 10 -22.27 -34.87 -15.66
CA TRP A 10 -22.76 -33.62 -16.25
C TRP A 10 -24.26 -33.59 -16.60
N GLU A 11 -25.04 -34.62 -16.24
CA GLU A 11 -26.49 -34.73 -16.57
C GLU A 11 -27.44 -34.67 -15.37
N ALA A 12 -27.04 -34.07 -14.24
CA ALA A 12 -27.99 -33.74 -13.17
C ALA A 12 -28.44 -32.27 -13.28
N GLU A 13 -29.68 -32.05 -13.76
CA GLU A 13 -30.37 -30.75 -13.69
C GLU A 13 -30.74 -30.35 -12.24
N PRO A 14 -31.00 -29.04 -11.98
CA PRO A 14 -30.79 -28.42 -10.67
C PRO A 14 -32.01 -28.43 -9.74
N GLU A 15 -31.79 -28.50 -8.43
CA GLU A 15 -32.77 -28.14 -7.39
C GLU A 15 -32.71 -26.63 -7.07
N PRO A 16 -33.83 -26.01 -6.64
CA PRO A 16 -34.00 -24.54 -6.61
C PRO A 16 -33.15 -23.85 -5.53
N GLU A 17 -32.58 -22.70 -5.89
CA GLU A 17 -31.70 -21.86 -5.07
C GLU A 17 -32.40 -21.34 -3.79
N PRO A 18 -31.75 -21.38 -2.61
CA PRO A 18 -32.17 -20.55 -1.50
C PRO A 18 -31.80 -19.09 -1.80
N THR A 19 -32.82 -18.26 -2.00
CA THR A 19 -32.66 -16.80 -2.08
C THR A 19 -32.10 -16.26 -0.77
N VAL A 20 -30.84 -15.82 -0.76
CA VAL A 20 -30.27 -15.01 0.33
C VAL A 20 -30.28 -13.55 -0.11
N GLN A 21 -31.09 -12.73 0.57
CA GLN A 21 -31.15 -11.29 0.39
C GLN A 21 -29.80 -10.63 0.78
N PRO A 22 -29.41 -9.51 0.16
CA PRO A 22 -28.16 -8.83 0.49
C PRO A 22 -28.23 -8.19 1.88
N THR A 23 -27.45 -8.72 2.82
CA THR A 23 -27.11 -8.04 4.07
C THR A 23 -26.10 -6.90 3.77
N PRO A 24 -26.21 -5.71 4.38
CA PRO A 24 -25.21 -4.66 4.20
C PRO A 24 -23.81 -5.15 4.60
N PRO A 25 -22.74 -4.72 3.90
CA PRO A 25 -21.41 -5.26 4.14
C PRO A 25 -20.94 -4.89 5.55
N ALA A 26 -20.80 -5.92 6.39
CA ALA A 26 -19.97 -5.83 7.58
C ALA A 26 -18.52 -5.58 7.13
N THR A 27 -17.93 -4.47 7.57
CA THR A 27 -16.51 -4.16 7.39
C THR A 27 -15.68 -5.29 8.00
N THR A 28 -15.31 -6.28 7.20
CA THR A 28 -14.39 -7.34 7.63
C THR A 28 -13.03 -6.68 7.87
N PRO A 29 -12.44 -6.78 9.08
CA PRO A 29 -11.05 -6.39 9.25
C PRO A 29 -10.20 -7.29 8.35
N ALA A 30 -9.40 -6.68 7.47
CA ALA A 30 -8.48 -7.41 6.61
C ALA A 30 -7.61 -8.36 7.44
N PRO A 31 -7.33 -9.59 6.95
CA PRO A 31 -6.51 -10.54 7.68
C PRO A 31 -5.15 -9.94 7.99
N THR A 32 -4.71 -10.05 9.25
CA THR A 32 -3.36 -9.67 9.67
C THR A 32 -2.35 -10.43 8.82
N PRO A 33 -1.42 -9.75 8.12
CA PRO A 33 -0.35 -10.43 7.41
C PRO A 33 0.42 -11.32 8.40
N ALA A 34 0.51 -12.61 8.11
CA ALA A 34 1.30 -13.53 8.91
C ALA A 34 2.78 -13.13 8.83
N GLY A 35 3.27 -12.31 9.78
CA GLY A 35 4.71 -12.10 9.98
C GLY A 35 5.19 -10.79 10.60
N GLY A 36 4.43 -9.70 10.57
CA GLY A 36 4.92 -8.38 11.00
C GLY A 36 3.92 -7.58 11.84
N THR A 37 4.41 -6.64 12.65
CA THR A 37 3.56 -5.78 13.51
C THR A 37 2.88 -4.71 12.64
N PRO A 38 1.54 -4.67 12.55
CA PRO A 38 0.85 -3.65 11.78
C PRO A 38 1.03 -2.27 12.42
N ILE A 39 1.29 -1.24 11.61
CA ILE A 39 1.51 0.12 12.10
C ILE A 39 0.54 1.16 11.51
N ALA A 40 0.02 0.90 10.31
CA ALA A 40 -0.86 1.81 9.58
C ALA A 40 -1.57 1.06 8.45
N ARG A 41 -2.54 1.71 7.81
CA ARG A 41 -3.12 1.28 6.53
C ARG A 41 -2.87 2.36 5.47
N LEU A 42 -2.35 1.94 4.32
CA LEU A 42 -2.03 2.79 3.18
C LEU A 42 -3.13 2.65 2.13
N HIS A 43 -3.77 3.76 1.77
CA HIS A 43 -4.82 3.84 0.76
C HIS A 43 -4.34 4.66 -0.44
N ILE A 44 -4.49 4.13 -1.65
CA ILE A 44 -4.19 4.84 -2.90
C ILE A 44 -5.42 4.77 -3.81
N PRO A 45 -6.33 5.77 -3.74
CA PRO A 45 -7.60 5.78 -4.48
C PRO A 45 -7.45 5.59 -5.99
N LYS A 46 -6.49 6.28 -6.61
CA LYS A 46 -6.20 6.16 -8.05
C LYS A 46 -5.92 4.72 -8.50
N LEU A 47 -5.34 3.91 -7.62
CA LEU A 47 -5.02 2.51 -7.91
C LEU A 47 -6.13 1.55 -7.47
N GLY A 48 -7.14 2.04 -6.73
CA GLY A 48 -8.17 1.20 -6.11
C GLY A 48 -7.59 0.20 -5.11
N LYS A 49 -6.54 0.59 -4.38
CA LYS A 49 -5.79 -0.31 -3.49
C LYS A 49 -5.69 0.23 -2.07
N SER A 50 -5.72 -0.69 -1.12
CA SER A 50 -5.45 -0.47 0.29
C SER A 50 -4.61 -1.62 0.84
N TRP A 51 -3.63 -1.32 1.67
CA TRP A 51 -2.77 -2.31 2.32
C TRP A 51 -2.57 -1.99 3.79
N VAL A 52 -2.53 -3.02 4.63
CA VAL A 52 -1.92 -2.89 5.97
C VAL A 52 -0.42 -2.76 5.76
N VAL A 53 0.21 -1.77 6.40
CA VAL A 53 1.66 -1.59 6.44
C VAL A 53 2.17 -2.19 7.75
N VAL A 54 3.18 -3.05 7.64
CA VAL A 54 3.85 -3.68 8.80
C VAL A 54 5.17 -2.98 9.11
N GLU A 55 5.68 -3.14 10.34
CA GLU A 55 7.04 -2.73 10.70
C GLU A 55 8.08 -3.67 10.08
N GLY A 56 9.17 -3.12 9.54
CA GLY A 56 10.27 -3.89 8.95
C GLY A 56 10.19 -4.05 7.44
N VAL A 57 11.36 -4.24 6.81
CA VAL A 57 11.52 -4.39 5.35
C VAL A 57 12.34 -5.62 4.95
N SER A 58 12.51 -6.59 5.86
CA SER A 58 13.14 -7.86 5.51
C SER A 58 12.26 -8.67 4.56
N GLN A 59 12.85 -9.66 3.89
CA GLN A 59 12.11 -10.60 3.03
C GLN A 59 10.94 -11.28 3.75
N LYS A 60 11.04 -11.47 5.06
CA LYS A 60 9.97 -12.04 5.88
C LYS A 60 8.84 -11.03 6.09
N ASP A 61 9.19 -9.78 6.39
CA ASP A 61 8.23 -8.74 6.76
C ASP A 61 7.33 -8.38 5.58
N ILE A 62 7.93 -8.17 4.41
CA ILE A 62 7.19 -7.67 3.23
C ILE A 62 6.59 -8.76 2.34
N ARG A 63 6.62 -10.02 2.81
CA ARG A 63 6.17 -11.19 2.04
C ARG A 63 4.72 -11.06 1.57
N TYR A 64 3.85 -10.48 2.38
CA TYR A 64 2.42 -10.35 2.11
C TYR A 64 1.88 -8.92 2.20
N ALA A 65 2.71 -7.96 2.62
CA ALA A 65 2.31 -6.59 2.89
C ALA A 65 3.45 -5.61 2.62
N PRO A 66 3.17 -4.33 2.32
CA PRO A 66 4.18 -3.29 2.39
C PRO A 66 4.75 -3.16 3.81
N GLY A 67 6.03 -2.84 3.90
CA GLY A 67 6.78 -2.72 5.15
C GLY A 67 7.36 -1.33 5.34
N HIS A 68 7.29 -0.81 6.55
CA HIS A 68 7.91 0.43 6.96
C HIS A 68 9.41 0.25 7.18
N TYR A 69 10.21 1.16 6.62
CA TYR A 69 11.64 1.19 6.87
C TYR A 69 11.91 1.55 8.34
N PRO A 70 12.60 0.68 9.10
CA PRO A 70 12.95 1.00 10.47
C PRO A 70 13.78 2.30 10.55
N ASN A 71 13.57 3.05 11.63
CA ASN A 71 14.22 4.34 11.91
C ASN A 71 13.83 5.49 10.98
N THR A 72 12.81 5.31 10.12
CA THR A 72 12.17 6.42 9.41
C THR A 72 10.97 6.94 10.22
N ALA A 73 10.44 8.11 9.87
CA ALA A 73 9.41 8.80 10.65
C ALA A 73 8.07 8.03 10.63
N ARG A 74 7.22 8.21 11.64
CA ARG A 74 5.86 7.63 11.62
C ARG A 74 4.93 8.44 10.71
N PRO A 75 3.73 7.91 10.36
CA PRO A 75 2.74 8.67 9.63
C PRO A 75 2.47 10.04 10.28
N GLY A 76 2.53 11.11 9.48
CA GLY A 76 2.22 12.47 9.91
C GLY A 76 3.37 13.21 10.60
N GLU A 77 4.42 12.51 11.01
CA GLU A 77 5.57 13.12 11.69
C GLU A 77 6.49 13.88 10.72
N ILE A 78 7.12 14.95 11.21
CA ILE A 78 8.17 15.65 10.48
C ILE A 78 9.34 14.68 10.22
N GLY A 79 9.76 14.59 8.96
CA GLY A 79 10.70 13.58 8.49
C GLY A 79 10.15 12.89 7.26
N ASN A 80 10.43 11.59 7.13
CA ASN A 80 10.01 10.79 5.99
C ASN A 80 9.48 9.44 6.47
N PHE A 81 8.19 9.18 6.30
CA PHE A 81 7.60 7.87 6.49
C PHE A 81 7.86 7.04 5.24
N ALA A 82 8.81 6.11 5.29
CA ALA A 82 9.21 5.34 4.13
C ALA A 82 8.64 3.91 4.18
N VAL A 83 8.10 3.45 3.05
CA VAL A 83 7.46 2.13 2.91
C VAL A 83 7.98 1.41 1.67
N ALA A 84 8.47 0.19 1.86
CA ALA A 84 8.84 -0.72 0.78
C ALA A 84 7.68 -1.67 0.47
N GLY A 85 7.57 -2.07 -0.79
CA GLY A 85 6.69 -3.17 -1.19
C GLY A 85 7.18 -3.89 -2.44
N HIS A 86 6.87 -5.18 -2.54
CA HIS A 86 7.14 -5.95 -3.75
C HIS A 86 6.51 -5.30 -4.99
N ARG A 87 7.08 -5.54 -6.17
CA ARG A 87 6.48 -5.13 -7.44
C ARG A 87 5.73 -6.29 -8.07
N ASN A 88 4.50 -6.54 -7.64
CA ASN A 88 3.67 -7.65 -8.13
C ASN A 88 2.18 -7.27 -8.15
N PRO A 89 1.26 -8.01 -8.79
CA PRO A 89 -0.16 -7.65 -8.86
C PRO A 89 -0.85 -7.39 -7.50
N ALA A 90 -0.36 -8.00 -6.43
CA ALA A 90 -0.88 -7.80 -5.07
C ALA A 90 -0.38 -6.49 -4.43
N THR A 91 0.84 -6.05 -4.75
CA THR A 91 1.53 -4.93 -4.10
C THR A 91 2.25 -4.05 -5.11
N PHE A 92 1.98 -2.74 -5.07
CA PHE A 92 2.67 -1.71 -5.86
C PHE A 92 2.85 -1.96 -7.38
N TRP A 93 2.15 -2.91 -8.00
CA TRP A 93 2.22 -3.22 -9.44
C TRP A 93 2.11 -2.00 -10.35
N ARG A 94 1.14 -1.14 -9.99
CA ARG A 94 0.70 0.05 -10.72
C ARG A 94 1.25 1.34 -10.13
N LEU A 95 2.25 1.25 -9.26
CA LEU A 95 2.84 2.44 -8.62
C LEU A 95 3.51 3.37 -9.65
N ASP A 96 3.82 2.87 -10.85
CA ASP A 96 4.29 3.65 -12.00
C ASP A 96 3.24 4.64 -12.55
N GLU A 97 1.96 4.41 -12.26
CA GLU A 97 0.88 5.29 -12.72
C GLU A 97 0.71 6.55 -11.84
N MET A 98 1.42 6.62 -10.71
CA MET A 98 1.37 7.78 -9.80
C MET A 98 2.08 8.98 -10.43
N ALA A 99 1.44 10.14 -10.32
CA ALA A 99 1.90 11.43 -10.84
C ALA A 99 1.75 12.52 -9.78
N ARG A 100 2.42 13.65 -9.99
CA ARG A 100 2.35 14.80 -9.08
C ARG A 100 0.88 15.22 -8.87
N GLY A 101 0.51 15.44 -7.60
CA GLY A 101 -0.83 15.85 -7.19
C GLY A 101 -1.75 14.69 -6.78
N ASP A 102 -1.44 13.45 -7.18
CA ASP A 102 -2.22 12.27 -6.79
C ASP A 102 -2.23 12.08 -5.27
N VAL A 103 -3.34 11.56 -4.75
CA VAL A 103 -3.55 11.41 -3.31
C VAL A 103 -3.09 10.04 -2.83
N ILE A 104 -2.43 10.06 -1.67
CA ILE A 104 -2.16 8.88 -0.86
C ILE A 104 -2.65 9.19 0.55
N VAL A 105 -3.43 8.30 1.15
CA VAL A 105 -3.91 8.47 2.53
C VAL A 105 -3.31 7.38 3.40
N VAL A 106 -2.72 7.77 4.52
CA VAL A 106 -2.24 6.86 5.55
C VAL A 106 -3.16 6.96 6.76
N GLU A 107 -3.70 5.83 7.18
CA GLU A 107 -4.56 5.67 8.33
C GLU A 107 -3.75 5.04 9.46
N ASP A 108 -3.52 5.76 10.56
CA ASP A 108 -2.97 5.17 11.78
C ASP A 108 -4.10 4.75 12.73
N LYS A 109 -3.84 4.61 14.03
CA LYS A 109 -4.86 4.22 15.01
C LYS A 109 -6.02 5.21 15.06
N ASP A 110 -5.71 6.51 15.12
CA ASP A 110 -6.65 7.57 15.53
C ASP A 110 -6.74 8.72 14.51
N THR A 111 -5.88 8.73 13.49
CA THR A 111 -5.69 9.84 12.56
C THR A 111 -5.66 9.35 11.10
N TRP A 112 -6.19 10.18 10.21
CA TRP A 112 -5.97 10.12 8.78
C TRP A 112 -4.96 11.17 8.35
N HIS A 113 -3.94 10.75 7.60
CA HIS A 113 -2.92 11.63 7.04
C HIS A 113 -3.04 11.64 5.53
N VAL A 114 -3.35 12.80 4.96
CA VAL A 114 -3.53 12.97 3.51
C VAL A 114 -2.25 13.55 2.93
N TYR A 115 -1.61 12.79 2.06
CA TYR A 115 -0.42 13.19 1.31
C TYR A 115 -0.76 13.44 -0.15
N ARG A 116 0.02 14.31 -0.80
CA ARG A 116 0.01 14.48 -2.25
C ARG A 116 1.36 14.18 -2.84
N VAL A 117 1.37 13.37 -3.90
CA VAL A 117 2.59 13.00 -4.63
C VAL A 117 3.26 14.27 -5.15
N THR A 118 4.57 14.38 -4.88
CA THR A 118 5.41 15.49 -5.33
C THR A 118 6.34 15.06 -6.46
N GLN A 119 6.75 13.78 -6.50
CA GLN A 119 7.69 13.25 -7.49
C GLN A 119 7.52 11.73 -7.68
N ASN A 120 7.73 11.26 -8.91
CA ASN A 120 7.90 9.86 -9.27
C ASN A 120 9.15 9.75 -10.15
N HIS A 121 10.08 8.84 -9.81
CA HIS A 121 11.34 8.68 -10.55
C HIS A 121 11.95 7.29 -10.30
N ILE A 122 12.90 6.91 -11.16
CA ILE A 122 13.64 5.65 -11.09
C ILE A 122 15.07 5.93 -10.60
N VAL A 123 15.57 5.09 -9.70
CA VAL A 123 16.90 5.22 -9.10
C VAL A 123 17.66 3.89 -9.10
N ALA A 124 18.97 3.95 -8.88
CA ALA A 124 19.77 2.76 -8.61
C ALA A 124 19.39 2.14 -7.25
N PRO A 125 19.48 0.80 -7.07
CA PRO A 125 19.16 0.16 -5.79
C PRO A 125 20.01 0.62 -4.61
N THR A 126 21.20 1.18 -4.88
CA THR A 126 22.15 1.70 -3.89
C THR A 126 21.84 3.13 -3.45
N GLN A 127 20.86 3.81 -4.06
CA GLN A 127 20.51 5.19 -3.77
C GLN A 127 19.63 5.29 -2.51
N VAL A 128 20.22 5.05 -1.35
CA VAL A 128 19.52 4.97 -0.05
C VAL A 128 19.01 6.32 0.46
N GLU A 129 19.54 7.43 -0.05
CA GLU A 129 19.14 8.79 0.33
C GLU A 129 17.68 9.12 -0.01
N VAL A 130 17.03 8.32 -0.86
CA VAL A 130 15.60 8.45 -1.17
C VAL A 130 14.72 8.29 0.07
N VAL A 131 15.17 7.53 1.08
CA VAL A 131 14.45 7.36 2.36
C VAL A 131 15.01 8.22 3.50
N ALA A 132 15.94 9.15 3.22
CA ALA A 132 16.43 10.08 4.23
C ALA A 132 15.29 10.96 4.79
N PRO A 133 15.44 11.54 6.01
CA PRO A 133 14.41 12.39 6.63
C PRO A 133 13.95 13.56 5.75
N VAL A 134 14.87 14.12 4.95
CA VAL A 134 14.54 14.94 3.78
C VAL A 134 14.93 14.13 2.55
N PRO A 135 13.97 13.67 1.73
CA PRO A 135 14.26 12.81 0.59
C PRO A 135 15.35 13.39 -0.33
N ASN A 136 16.34 12.55 -0.69
CA ASN A 136 17.49 12.88 -1.53
C ASN A 136 18.46 13.94 -0.96
N ARG A 137 18.31 14.34 0.32
CA ARG A 137 19.15 15.35 0.97
C ARG A 137 19.58 14.91 2.37
N PRO A 138 20.50 13.93 2.49
CA PRO A 138 20.99 13.46 3.78
C PRO A 138 21.67 14.60 4.56
N GLY A 139 21.54 14.59 5.89
CA GLY A 139 22.11 15.61 6.78
C GLY A 139 21.32 16.92 6.88
N VAL A 140 20.28 17.12 6.04
CA VAL A 140 19.40 18.28 6.15
C VAL A 140 18.35 18.05 7.23
N LYS A 141 18.15 19.05 8.11
CA LYS A 141 17.12 19.01 9.14
C LYS A 141 15.72 19.01 8.50
N PRO A 142 14.86 18.02 8.78
CA PRO A 142 13.52 17.97 8.21
C PRO A 142 12.62 19.05 8.81
N THR A 143 11.81 19.67 7.97
CA THR A 143 10.78 20.66 8.37
C THR A 143 9.39 20.30 7.84
N ARG A 144 9.29 19.21 7.06
CA ARG A 144 8.08 18.73 6.41
C ARG A 144 7.87 17.26 6.76
N ALA A 145 6.62 16.83 6.75
CA ALA A 145 6.26 15.42 6.86
C ALA A 145 6.14 14.84 5.44
N MET A 146 7.03 13.91 5.11
CA MET A 146 7.12 13.28 3.80
C MET A 146 6.68 11.82 3.88
N LEU A 147 6.25 11.28 2.75
CA LEU A 147 6.02 9.86 2.52
C LEU A 147 6.86 9.42 1.33
N THR A 148 7.54 8.28 1.45
CA THR A 148 8.28 7.66 0.35
C THR A 148 7.81 6.22 0.14
N LEU A 149 7.36 5.88 -1.06
CA LEU A 149 7.03 4.51 -1.45
C LEU A 149 8.13 3.97 -2.38
N THR A 150 8.66 2.79 -2.07
CA THR A 150 9.73 2.13 -2.84
C THR A 150 9.29 0.76 -3.35
N THR A 151 9.72 0.43 -4.56
CA THR A 151 9.48 -0.90 -5.15
C THR A 151 10.49 -1.21 -6.26
N CYS A 152 10.58 -2.47 -6.69
CA CYS A 152 11.46 -2.88 -7.79
C CYS A 152 11.04 -2.25 -9.14
N HIS A 153 12.00 -2.06 -10.02
CA HIS A 153 11.81 -1.61 -11.39
C HIS A 153 12.87 -2.24 -12.32
N PRO A 154 12.54 -2.57 -13.58
CA PRO A 154 11.20 -2.58 -14.19
C PRO A 154 10.29 -3.68 -13.61
N LYS A 155 9.06 -3.81 -14.12
CA LYS A 155 8.20 -4.96 -13.80
C LYS A 155 8.94 -6.25 -14.17
N TYR A 156 8.79 -7.28 -13.33
CA TYR A 156 9.45 -8.59 -13.45
C TYR A 156 10.96 -8.63 -13.20
N ASP A 157 11.58 -7.49 -12.87
CA ASP A 157 13.02 -7.41 -12.59
C ASP A 157 13.31 -6.49 -11.39
N ASN A 158 14.56 -6.38 -10.97
CA ASN A 158 14.99 -5.61 -9.79
C ASN A 158 16.28 -4.80 -10.00
N TYR A 159 16.70 -4.55 -11.24
CA TYR A 159 17.86 -3.72 -11.58
C TYR A 159 17.80 -2.31 -10.97
N GLN A 160 16.61 -1.76 -10.82
CA GLN A 160 16.37 -0.40 -10.35
C GLN A 160 15.26 -0.36 -9.30
N ARG A 161 14.99 0.83 -8.78
CA ARG A 161 13.85 1.08 -7.89
C ARG A 161 12.98 2.18 -8.46
N LEU A 162 11.66 1.98 -8.42
CA LEU A 162 10.70 3.06 -8.61
C LEU A 162 10.44 3.71 -7.25
N ILE A 163 10.52 5.02 -7.20
CA ILE A 163 10.36 5.83 -6.00
C ILE A 163 9.26 6.87 -6.23
N VAL A 164 8.28 6.87 -5.31
CA VAL A 164 7.25 7.91 -5.24
C VAL A 164 7.44 8.69 -3.94
N HIS A 165 7.63 9.99 -4.04
CA HIS A 165 7.61 10.91 -2.89
C HIS A 165 6.28 11.65 -2.83
N ALA A 166 5.80 11.88 -1.62
CA ALA A 166 4.61 12.67 -1.34
C ALA A 166 4.84 13.54 -0.10
N GLU A 167 4.19 14.70 -0.04
CA GLU A 167 4.23 15.61 1.12
C GLU A 167 2.86 15.60 1.81
N LEU A 168 2.87 15.63 3.14
CA LEU A 168 1.67 15.74 3.94
C LEU A 168 0.99 17.08 3.66
N VAL A 169 -0.29 17.02 3.31
CA VAL A 169 -1.12 18.21 3.10
C VAL A 169 -1.89 18.55 4.37
N ARG A 170 -2.44 17.52 5.02
CA ARG A 170 -3.30 17.67 6.21
C ARG A 170 -3.40 16.36 6.97
N SER A 171 -3.70 16.48 8.26
CA SER A 171 -4.12 15.35 9.10
C SER A 171 -5.49 15.66 9.67
N GLN A 172 -6.33 14.64 9.87
CA GLN A 172 -7.62 14.78 10.54
C GLN A 172 -7.83 13.60 11.51
N PRO A 173 -8.36 13.84 12.72
CA PRO A 173 -8.82 12.78 13.60
C PRO A 173 -9.85 11.89 12.91
N LYS A 174 -9.89 10.61 13.28
CA LYS A 174 -10.93 9.68 12.81
C LYS A 174 -12.33 10.05 13.28
N SER A 175 -12.44 10.77 14.40
CA SER A 175 -13.71 11.33 14.90
C SER A 175 -14.37 12.27 13.88
N ASP A 176 -13.58 12.88 12.99
CA ASP A 176 -14.06 13.82 11.98
C ASP A 176 -14.53 13.10 10.70
N GLY A 177 -14.54 11.77 10.72
CA GLY A 177 -14.98 10.91 9.62
C GLY A 177 -13.87 10.54 8.64
N ARG A 178 -14.27 9.83 7.57
CA ARG A 178 -13.37 9.38 6.50
C ARG A 178 -13.00 10.57 5.59
N PRO A 179 -11.72 10.73 5.18
CA PRO A 179 -11.31 11.78 4.26
C PRO A 179 -12.08 11.72 2.94
N ALA A 180 -12.52 12.88 2.44
CA ALA A 180 -13.26 12.99 1.18
C ALA A 180 -12.48 12.41 -0.02
N GLU A 181 -11.15 12.46 0.03
CA GLU A 181 -10.27 11.93 -1.01
C GLU A 181 -10.35 10.40 -1.18
N LEU A 182 -10.89 9.67 -0.19
CA LEU A 182 -11.09 8.23 -0.27
C LEU A 182 -12.44 7.80 -0.87
N GLY A 183 -13.29 8.77 -1.26
CA GLY A 183 -14.67 8.49 -1.65
C GLY A 183 -15.55 8.08 -0.47
N GLY A 184 -16.85 8.31 -0.62
CA GLY A 184 -17.91 7.83 0.27
C GLY A 184 -18.27 6.38 0.01
#